data_AF-A0A2E2QW12-F1
#
_entry.id   AF-A0A2E2QW12-F1
#
_cell.length_a   1.000
_cell.length_b   1.000
_cell.length_c   1.000
_cell.angle_alpha   90.00
_cell.angle_beta   90.00
_cell.angle_gamma   90.00
#
_symmetry.space_group_name_H-M   'P 1'
#
loop_
_entity.id
_entity.type
_entity.pdbx_description
1 polymer ?
#
loop_
_entity_poly.entity_id
_entity_poly.type
_entity_poly.pdbx_seq_one_letter_code
_entity_poly.pdbx_strand_id
1 'polypeptide(L)' 'MNIKVCPKCEAKWMDGQLFWSTGKEGCPHDLAGLVCNDYGDERCINPVKGSDSGQTWEQRREFLDSIDGNN' A
#
# COMPACT_ATOMS: atom_id res chain seq x y z
N MET A 1 17.71 -15.01 -5.92
CA MET A 1 16.27 -14.73 -5.74
C MET A 1 15.95 -14.74 -4.26
N ASN A 2 15.99 -13.56 -3.64
CA ASN A 2 15.54 -13.35 -2.27
C ASN A 2 14.08 -12.92 -2.30
N ILE A 3 13.20 -13.68 -1.65
CA ILE A 3 11.78 -13.35 -1.55
C ILE A 3 11.42 -13.17 -0.09
N LYS A 4 10.84 -12.02 0.24
CA LYS A 4 10.25 -11.76 1.55
C LYS A 4 8.75 -11.54 1.38
N VAL A 5 7.96 -12.09 2.28
CA VAL A 5 6.50 -11.92 2.27
C VAL A 5 6.11 -11.23 3.57
N CYS A 6 5.34 -10.16 3.46
CA CYS A 6 4.81 -9.47 4.63
C CYS A 6 3.71 -10.35 5.27
N PRO A 7 3.78 -10.70 6.55
CA PRO A 7 2.73 -11.49 7.21
C PRO A 7 1.42 -10.72 7.46
N LYS A 8 1.36 -9.43 7.08
CA LYS A 8 0.23 -8.53 7.36
C LYS A 8 -0.52 -8.11 6.11
N CYS A 9 0.19 -7.57 5.12
CA CYS A 9 -0.41 -7.16 3.85
C CYS A 9 -0.18 -8.19 2.73
N GLU A 10 0.52 -9.28 3.00
CA GLU A 10 0.82 -10.38 2.06
C GLU A 10 1.58 -9.97 0.80
N ALA A 11 2.02 -8.71 0.74
CA ALA A 11 2.88 -8.19 -0.29
C ALA A 11 4.23 -8.91 -0.31
N LYS A 12 4.75 -9.11 -1.52
CA LYS A 12 5.99 -9.85 -1.77
C LYS A 12 7.07 -8.88 -2.23
N TRP A 13 8.24 -9.00 -1.63
CA TRP A 13 9.45 -8.30 -2.04
C TRP A 13 10.39 -9.31 -2.68
N MET A 14 10.58 -9.20 -4.00
CA MET A 14 11.45 -10.09 -4.77
C MET A 14 12.66 -9.30 -5.26
N ASP A 15 13.85 -9.63 -4.74
CA ASP A 15 15.11 -8.91 -5.05
C ASP A 15 14.99 -7.38 -4.90
N GLY A 16 14.19 -6.91 -3.92
CA GLY A 16 13.95 -5.49 -3.62
C GLY A 16 12.79 -4.85 -4.37
N GLN A 17 12.20 -5.53 -5.37
CA GLN A 17 10.99 -5.08 -6.05
C GLN A 17 9.73 -5.49 -5.28
N LEU A 18 8.81 -4.56 -5.09
CA LEU A 18 7.51 -4.81 -4.47
C LEU A 18 6.50 -5.35 -5.49
N PHE A 19 5.78 -6.39 -5.08
CA PHE A 19 4.58 -6.92 -5.72
C PHE A 19 3.43 -6.99 -4.70
N TRP A 20 2.24 -6.61 -5.14
CA TRP A 20 0.99 -6.83 -4.40
C TRP A 20 0.77 -8.32 -4.13
N SER A 21 -0.11 -8.66 -3.18
CA SER A 21 -0.52 -10.06 -2.94
C SER A 21 -1.09 -10.74 -4.19
N THR A 22 -1.65 -9.95 -5.12
CA THR A 22 -2.17 -10.37 -6.43
C THR A 22 -1.08 -10.63 -7.48
N GLY A 23 0.19 -10.35 -7.19
CA GLY A 23 1.32 -10.58 -8.09
C GLY A 23 1.60 -9.45 -9.09
N LYS A 24 0.81 -8.37 -9.10
CA LYS A 24 1.15 -7.16 -9.87
C LYS A 24 2.27 -6.38 -9.18
N GLU A 25 3.10 -5.72 -9.96
CA GLU A 25 4.09 -4.77 -9.44
C GLU A 25 3.38 -3.63 -8.69
N GLY A 26 3.98 -3.15 -7.59
CA GLY A 26 3.40 -2.12 -6.74
C GLY A 26 4.38 -1.07 -6.26
N CYS A 27 3.85 0.07 -5.84
CA CYS A 27 4.59 1.16 -5.21
C CYS A 27 4.58 1.01 -3.67
N PRO A 28 5.74 1.10 -2.98
CA PRO A 28 5.80 0.96 -1.52
C PRO A 28 4.97 2.01 -0.76
N HIS A 29 4.91 3.24 -1.27
CA HIS A 29 4.13 4.33 -0.66
C HIS A 29 2.63 4.13 -0.86
N ASP A 30 2.19 3.62 -2.02
CA ASP A 30 0.78 3.28 -2.24
C ASP A 30 0.36 2.11 -1.33
N LEU A 31 1.21 1.09 -1.18
CA LEU A 31 0.95 -0.01 -0.26
C LEU A 31 0.87 0.47 1.19
N ALA A 32 1.67 1.47 1.56
CA ALA A 32 1.60 2.11 2.88
C ALA A 32 0.23 2.76 3.11
N GLY A 33 -0.15 3.69 2.23
CA GLY A 33 -1.38 4.47 2.38
C GLY A 33 -2.69 3.71 2.13
N LEU A 34 -2.67 2.64 1.33
CA LEU A 34 -3.86 1.84 1.04
C LEU A 34 -4.05 0.63 1.97
N VAL A 35 -2.97 0.16 2.63
CA VAL A 35 -3.03 -1.07 3.44
C VAL A 35 -2.21 -0.99 4.73
N CYS A 36 -0.90 -0.71 4.66
CA CYS A 36 -0.03 -0.93 5.83
C CYS A 36 -0.29 0.04 6.99
N ASN A 37 -0.73 1.27 6.72
CA ASN A 37 -0.97 2.26 7.77
C ASN A 37 -2.15 1.85 8.66
N ASP A 38 -3.21 1.30 8.05
CA ASP A 38 -4.43 0.92 8.76
C ASP A 38 -4.37 -0.51 9.34
N TYR A 39 -3.71 -1.45 8.64
CA TYR A 39 -3.77 -2.88 8.97
C TYR A 39 -2.41 -3.51 9.32
N GLY A 40 -1.31 -2.78 9.14
CA GLY A 40 0.03 -3.26 9.48
C GLY A 40 0.30 -3.19 10.98
N ASP A 41 1.02 -4.16 11.52
CA ASP A 41 1.60 -4.10 12.88
C ASP A 41 3.14 -3.98 12.82
N GLU A 42 3.82 -4.19 13.94
CA GLU A 42 5.29 -4.14 14.05
C GLU A 42 6.02 -5.17 13.18
N ARG A 43 5.31 -6.21 12.68
CA ARG A 43 5.88 -7.24 11.80
C ARG A 43 5.73 -6.88 10.32
N CYS A 44 5.12 -5.75 10.00
CA CYS A 44 5.03 -5.27 8.63
C CYS A 44 6.43 -4.94 8.10
N ILE A 45 6.81 -5.53 6.97
CA ILE A 45 8.14 -5.37 6.38
C ILE A 45 8.22 -4.23 5.35
N ASN A 46 7.14 -3.48 5.13
CA ASN A 46 7.17 -2.34 4.23
C ASN A 46 8.03 -1.23 4.86
N PRO A 47 9.18 -0.86 4.26
CA PRO A 47 10.11 0.11 4.84
C PRO A 47 9.52 1.52 4.99
N VAL A 48 8.42 1.81 4.29
CA VAL A 48 7.74 3.11 4.31
C VAL A 48 6.35 3.04 4.98
N LYS A 49 6.11 2.06 5.86
CA LYS A 49 4.90 2.07 6.71
C LYS A 49 4.85 3.37 7.53
N GLY A 50 3.70 4.03 7.52
CA GLY A 50 3.48 5.37 8.08
C GLY A 50 3.56 6.48 7.05
N SER A 51 4.01 6.21 5.82
CA SER A 51 4.02 7.19 4.74
C SER A 51 2.63 7.40 4.15
N ASP A 52 2.32 8.65 3.83
CA ASP A 52 1.12 9.16 3.17
C ASP A 52 1.41 9.78 1.79
N SER A 53 2.67 9.71 1.32
CA SER A 53 3.10 10.35 0.07
C SER A 53 2.72 9.58 -1.20
N GLY A 54 2.09 8.41 -1.06
CA GLY A 54 1.50 7.65 -2.15
C GLY A 54 -0.02 7.83 -2.19
N GLN A 55 -0.70 6.85 -2.78
CA GLN A 55 -2.17 6.76 -2.73
C GLN A 55 -2.67 6.45 -1.31
N THR A 56 -3.65 7.20 -0.84
CA THR A 56 -4.36 6.93 0.44
C THR A 56 -5.87 6.74 0.22
N TRP A 57 -6.55 6.12 1.18
CA TRP A 57 -8.01 6.05 1.16
C TRP A 57 -8.67 7.43 1.35
N GLU A 58 -8.03 8.35 2.06
CA GLU A 58 -8.51 9.72 2.24
C GLU A 58 -8.57 10.46 0.90
N GLN A 59 -7.46 10.51 0.15
CA GLN A 59 -7.41 11.11 -1.19
C GLN A 59 -8.46 10.49 -2.13
N ARG A 60 -8.67 9.17 -2.06
CA ARG A 60 -9.68 8.48 -2.87
C ARG A 60 -11.10 8.86 -2.50
N ARG A 61 -11.40 9.05 -1.21
CA ARG A 61 -12.71 9.52 -0.76
C ARG A 61 -12.96 10.96 -1.21
N GLU A 62 -11.99 11.85 -1.01
CA GLU A 62 -12.08 13.24 -1.46
C GLU A 62 -12.32 13.34 -2.98
N PHE A 63 -11.63 12.49 -3.76
CA PHE A 63 -11.84 12.42 -5.20
C PHE A 63 -13.26 11.98 -5.55
N LEU A 64 -13.79 10.94 -4.88
CA LEU A 64 -15.17 10.48 -5.11
C LEU A 64 -16.19 11.56 -4.75
N ASP A 65 -16.03 12.21 -3.59
CA ASP A 65 -16.90 13.31 -3.16
C ASP A 65 -16.89 14.48 -4.17
N SER A 66 -15.74 14.75 -4.79
CA SER A 66 -15.60 15.80 -5.82
C SER A 66 -16.33 15.45 -7.14
N ILE A 67 -16.49 14.16 -7.45
CA ILE A 67 -17.24 13.71 -8.63
C ILE A 67 -18.73 13.74 -8.33
N ASP A 68 -19.14 13.27 -7.16
CA ASP A 68 -20.55 13.16 -6.77
C ASP A 68 -21.20 14.55 -6.57
N GLY A 69 -20.45 15.54 -6.10
CA GLY A 69 -20.93 16.93 -5.94
C GLY A 69 -21.04 17.76 -7.23
N ASN A 70 -20.66 17.20 -8.38
CA ASN A 70 -20.75 17.85 -9.70
C ASN A 70 -21.97 17.39 -10.54
N ASN A 71 -23.00 16.82 -9.92
CA ASN A 71 -24.30 16.50 -10.55
C ASN A 71 -25.43 17.42 -10.06
#